data_AF-A0A1V4D5B2-F1
#
_entry.id   AF-A0A1V4D5B2-F1
#
_cell.length_a   1.000
_cell.length_b   1.000
_cell.length_c   1.000
_cell.angle_alpha   90.00
_cell.angle_beta   90.00
_cell.angle_gamma   90.00
#
_symmetry.space_group_name_H-M   'P 1'
#
loop_
_entity.id
_entity.type
_entity.pdbx_description
1 polymer ?
#
loop_
_entity_poly.entity_id
_entity_poly.type
_entity_poly.pdbx_seq_one_letter_code
_entity_poly.pdbx_strand_id
1 'polypeptide(L)'
;MKALKESPVDGIKTPDALVDGVPTEFKTLQPGAASNAVKNTLNTAKKQSRDAVVDARGSGLDESAAREGMGKFLRNNPPGRMSSIRIIGDGYNINWP
;
A
#
# COMPACT_ATOMS: atom_id res chain seq x y z
N MET A 1 12.07 12.87 2.47
CA MET A 1 11.02 12.61 1.46
C MET A 1 11.04 13.80 0.50
N LYS A 2 11.32 13.58 -0.79
CA LYS A 2 11.34 14.65 -1.80
C LYS A 2 10.07 14.47 -2.65
N ALA A 3 9.13 15.38 -2.53
CA ALA A 3 7.96 15.43 -3.42
C ALA A 3 8.41 15.96 -4.78
N LEU A 4 8.14 15.22 -5.86
CA LEU A 4 8.37 15.68 -7.22
C LEU A 4 7.12 16.41 -7.71
N LYS A 5 7.35 17.53 -8.40
CA LYS A 5 6.33 18.42 -8.97
C LYS A 5 5.61 17.68 -10.10
N GLU A 6 4.28 17.70 -10.11
CA GLU A 6 3.44 17.05 -11.12
C GLU A 6 3.83 17.49 -12.54
N SER A 7 3.86 16.52 -13.48
CA SER A 7 4.08 16.77 -14.91
C SER A 7 2.82 17.38 -15.53
N PRO A 8 2.92 18.44 -16.36
CA PRO A 8 1.78 19.14 -16.96
C PRO A 8 1.23 18.45 -18.23
N VAL A 9 1.42 17.14 -18.38
CA VAL A 9 1.06 16.39 -19.61
C VAL A 9 -0.18 15.54 -19.38
N ASP A 10 -1.25 15.88 -20.06
CA ASP A 10 -2.54 15.21 -19.95
C ASP A 10 -2.44 13.76 -20.47
N GLY A 11 -2.78 12.79 -19.63
CA GLY A 11 -2.72 11.34 -19.94
C GLY A 11 -1.50 10.58 -19.40
N ILE A 12 -0.54 11.23 -18.75
CA ILE A 12 0.55 10.54 -18.02
C ILE A 12 0.21 10.49 -16.54
N LYS A 13 -0.16 9.29 -16.04
CA LYS A 13 -0.24 9.04 -14.60
C LYS A 13 1.16 9.14 -14.00
N THR A 14 1.47 10.30 -13.44
CA THR A 14 2.67 10.50 -12.64
C THR A 14 2.48 9.73 -11.33
N PRO A 15 3.37 8.81 -10.94
CA PRO A 15 3.27 8.15 -9.64
C PRO A 15 3.44 9.16 -8.50
N ASP A 16 2.58 9.07 -7.47
CA ASP A 16 2.50 10.04 -6.36
C ASP A 16 3.81 10.18 -5.55
N ALA A 17 4.72 9.21 -5.63
CA ALA A 17 6.08 9.29 -5.11
C ALA A 17 7.03 8.28 -5.78
N LEU A 18 8.31 8.65 -5.90
CA LEU A 18 9.41 7.69 -6.04
C LEU A 18 9.97 7.39 -4.65
N VAL A 19 9.94 6.12 -4.22
CA VAL A 19 10.75 5.66 -3.07
C VAL A 19 12.00 5.03 -3.67
N ASP A 20 13.16 5.67 -3.47
CA ASP A 20 14.46 5.22 -3.99
C ASP A 20 14.50 4.94 -5.51
N GLY A 21 13.68 5.63 -6.29
CA GLY A 21 13.59 5.48 -7.75
C GLY A 21 12.65 4.37 -8.23
N VAL A 22 11.99 3.66 -7.32
CA VAL A 22 10.98 2.62 -7.65
C VAL A 22 9.57 3.23 -7.59
N PRO A 23 8.75 3.08 -8.65
CA PRO A 23 7.35 3.47 -8.61
C PRO A 23 6.64 2.73 -7.47
N THR A 24 6.22 3.45 -6.43
CA THR A 24 5.61 2.85 -5.24
C THR A 24 4.26 3.51 -5.00
N GLU A 25 3.21 2.71 -4.91
CA GLU A 25 1.88 3.24 -4.62
C GLU A 25 1.74 3.52 -3.12
N PHE A 26 1.38 4.75 -2.76
CA PHE A 26 1.07 5.10 -1.37
C PHE A 26 -0.45 5.10 -1.14
N LYS A 27 -0.90 4.47 -0.06
CA LYS A 27 -2.31 4.45 0.36
C LYS A 27 -2.44 4.70 1.85
N THR A 28 -3.51 5.37 2.26
CA THR A 28 -3.82 5.60 3.68
C THR A 28 -5.14 4.91 4.04
N LEU A 29 -5.19 4.26 5.20
CA LEU A 29 -6.42 3.72 5.78
C LEU A 29 -7.08 4.76 6.68
N GLN A 30 -8.41 4.79 6.66
CA GLN A 30 -9.22 5.70 7.47
C GLN A 30 -9.48 5.11 8.87
N PRO A 31 -9.81 5.94 9.88
CA PRO A 31 -10.26 5.47 11.19
C PRO A 31 -11.38 4.42 11.10
N GLY A 32 -11.31 3.39 11.94
CA GLY A 32 -12.22 2.25 11.91
C GLY A 32 -11.85 1.19 10.86
N ALA A 33 -10.60 1.17 10.38
CA ALA A 33 -10.16 0.17 9.41
C ALA A 33 -10.12 -1.23 10.03
N ALA A 34 -10.57 -2.22 9.26
CA ALA A 34 -10.50 -3.64 9.58
C ALA A 34 -9.61 -4.39 8.57
N SER A 35 -9.34 -5.68 8.82
CA SER A 35 -8.47 -6.49 7.94
C SER A 35 -8.91 -6.50 6.46
N ASN A 36 -10.22 -6.40 6.20
CA ASN A 36 -10.73 -6.29 4.83
C ASN A 36 -10.35 -4.97 4.13
N ALA A 37 -10.16 -3.87 4.87
CA ALA A 37 -9.73 -2.59 4.30
C ALA A 37 -8.31 -2.73 3.72
N VAL A 38 -7.39 -3.37 4.43
CA VAL A 38 -6.03 -3.67 3.93
C VAL A 38 -6.08 -4.45 2.63
N LYS A 39 -6.83 -5.56 2.60
CA LYS A 39 -6.99 -6.39 1.39
C LYS A 39 -7.52 -5.59 0.21
N ASN A 40 -8.54 -4.76 0.45
CA ASN A 40 -9.15 -3.94 -0.60
C ASN A 40 -8.18 -2.86 -1.11
N THR A 41 -7.47 -2.21 -0.20
CA THR A 41 -6.42 -1.23 -0.51
C THR A 41 -5.28 -1.85 -1.33
N LEU A 42 -4.81 -3.05 -0.99
CA LEU A 42 -3.81 -3.75 -1.80
C LEU A 42 -4.34 -4.16 -3.18
N ASN A 43 -5.63 -4.50 -3.29
CA ASN A 43 -6.28 -4.79 -4.58
C ASN A 43 -6.42 -3.56 -5.49
N THR A 44 -6.49 -2.35 -4.94
CA THR A 44 -6.44 -1.12 -5.73
C THR A 44 -5.00 -0.75 -6.07
N ALA A 45 -4.08 -0.87 -5.12
CA ALA A 45 -2.66 -0.57 -5.30
C ALA A 45 -1.99 -1.42 -6.39
N LYS A 46 -2.27 -2.73 -6.45
CA LYS A 46 -1.70 -3.66 -7.47
C LYS A 46 -2.02 -3.30 -8.92
N LYS A 47 -2.95 -2.36 -9.14
CA LYS A 47 -3.33 -1.87 -10.47
C LYS A 47 -2.47 -0.69 -10.91
N GLN A 48 -1.77 -0.04 -9.98
CA GLN A 48 -0.94 1.13 -10.24
C GLN A 48 0.56 0.78 -10.18
N SER A 49 0.97 -0.03 -9.19
CA SER A 49 2.35 -0.49 -9.06
C SER A 49 2.43 -1.93 -8.54
N ARG A 50 3.62 -2.53 -8.65
CA ARG A 50 3.99 -3.79 -7.98
C ARG A 50 4.53 -3.55 -6.56
N ASP A 51 4.79 -2.31 -6.17
CA ASP A 51 5.30 -1.94 -4.86
C ASP A 51 4.27 -1.04 -4.16
N ALA A 52 3.99 -1.32 -2.89
CA ALA A 52 2.97 -0.61 -2.13
C ALA A 52 3.41 -0.26 -0.70
N VAL A 53 3.09 0.96 -0.28
CA VAL A 53 3.15 1.40 1.12
C VAL A 53 1.75 1.76 1.58
N VAL A 54 1.30 1.11 2.64
CA VAL A 54 0.01 1.36 3.29
C VAL A 54 0.26 2.02 4.65
N ASP A 55 -0.17 3.26 4.79
CA ASP A 55 -0.22 3.97 6.06
C ASP A 55 -1.55 3.66 6.78
N ALA A 56 -1.45 2.90 7.86
CA ALA A 56 -2.53 2.49 8.73
C ALA A 56 -2.50 3.23 10.08
N ARG A 57 -1.62 4.23 10.27
CA ARG A 57 -1.56 4.99 11.53
C ARG A 57 -2.85 5.79 11.74
N GLY A 58 -3.32 5.85 12.98
CA GLY A 58 -4.58 6.49 13.35
C GLY A 58 -5.84 5.78 12.82
N SER A 59 -5.69 4.62 12.17
CA SER A 59 -6.83 3.87 11.63
C SER A 59 -7.52 3.00 12.69
N GLY A 60 -6.84 2.72 13.81
CA GLY A 60 -7.27 1.76 14.84
C GLY A 60 -7.05 0.29 14.46
N LEU A 61 -6.41 0.02 13.31
CA LEU A 61 -6.06 -1.32 12.88
C LEU A 61 -4.84 -1.83 13.67
N ASP A 62 -4.95 -3.01 14.27
CA ASP A 62 -3.81 -3.67 14.92
C ASP A 62 -2.95 -4.49 13.94
N GLU A 63 -1.75 -4.88 14.38
CA GLU A 63 -0.80 -5.63 13.55
C GLU A 63 -1.35 -6.99 13.08
N SER A 64 -2.13 -7.68 13.92
CA SER A 64 -2.70 -8.99 13.60
C SER A 64 -3.73 -8.87 12.47
N ALA A 65 -4.64 -7.90 12.56
CA ALA A 65 -5.61 -7.59 11.53
C ALA A 65 -4.94 -7.10 10.23
N ALA A 66 -3.85 -6.35 10.34
CA ALA A 66 -3.04 -5.96 9.19
C ALA A 66 -2.43 -7.17 8.46
N ARG A 67 -1.80 -8.09 9.21
CA ARG A 67 -1.26 -9.35 8.68
C ARG A 67 -2.35 -10.23 8.09
N GLU A 68 -3.51 -10.32 8.73
CA GLU A 68 -4.65 -11.08 8.23
C GLU A 68 -5.14 -10.52 6.89
N GLY A 69 -5.28 -9.21 6.78
CA GLY A 69 -5.68 -8.52 5.56
C GLY A 69 -4.67 -8.71 4.42
N MET A 70 -3.39 -8.58 4.72
CA MET A 70 -2.30 -8.89 3.78
C MET A 70 -2.34 -10.36 3.35
N GLY A 71 -2.45 -11.30 4.28
CA GLY A 71 -2.54 -12.73 3.99
C GLY A 71 -3.73 -13.09 3.10
N LYS A 72 -4.90 -12.48 3.35
CA LYS A 72 -6.08 -12.60 2.47
C LYS A 72 -5.78 -12.10 1.06
N PHE A 73 -5.11 -10.96 0.93
CA PHE A 73 -4.71 -10.43 -0.37
C PHE A 73 -3.80 -11.41 -1.13
N LEU A 74 -2.77 -11.93 -0.46
CA LEU A 74 -1.80 -12.85 -1.07
C LEU A 74 -2.43 -14.16 -1.51
N ARG A 75 -3.28 -14.75 -0.68
CA ARG A 75 -3.99 -15.99 -1.01
C ARG A 75 -4.95 -15.83 -2.19
N ASN A 76 -5.57 -14.66 -2.31
CA ASN A 76 -6.61 -14.40 -3.32
C ASN A 76 -6.05 -13.87 -4.65
N ASN A 77 -4.74 -13.70 -4.77
CA ASN A 77 -4.10 -13.18 -5.97
C ASN A 77 -3.04 -14.17 -6.47
N PRO A 78 -2.89 -14.34 -7.80
CA PRO A 78 -1.78 -15.10 -8.34
C PRO A 78 -0.42 -14.54 -7.86
N PRO A 79 0.61 -15.38 -7.70
CA PRO A 79 1.97 -14.93 -7.40
C PRO A 79 2.46 -13.86 -8.41
N GLY A 80 3.32 -12.96 -7.94
CA GLY A 80 3.94 -11.92 -8.78
C GLY A 80 3.06 -10.69 -9.06
N ARG A 81 1.86 -10.57 -8.46
CA ARG A 81 1.05 -9.35 -8.58
C ARG A 81 1.62 -8.16 -7.82
N MET A 82 2.36 -8.41 -6.74
CA MET A 82 3.17 -7.43 -6.02
C MET A 82 4.59 -7.98 -5.85
N SER A 83 5.57 -7.09 -5.87
CA SER A 83 6.98 -7.31 -5.55
C SER A 83 7.27 -6.99 -4.08
N SER A 84 6.68 -5.91 -3.55
CA SER A 84 6.81 -5.54 -2.14
C SER A 84 5.55 -4.85 -1.58
N ILE A 85 5.35 -5.01 -0.27
CA ILE A 85 4.29 -4.41 0.53
C ILE A 85 4.90 -3.98 1.85
N ARG A 86 4.70 -2.71 2.21
CA ARG A 86 4.97 -2.19 3.54
C ARG A 86 3.68 -1.68 4.16
N ILE A 87 3.42 -2.04 5.42
CA ILE A 87 2.28 -1.54 6.19
C ILE A 87 2.80 -0.90 7.47
N ILE A 88 2.54 0.39 7.64
CA ILE A 88 2.97 1.17 8.80
C ILE A 88 1.72 1.48 9.62
N GLY A 89 1.62 0.96 10.84
CA GLY A 89 0.52 1.29 11.73
C GLY A 89 0.98 1.83 13.07
N ASP A 90 0.04 1.91 14.01
CA ASP A 90 0.30 2.46 15.34
C ASP A 90 1.13 1.46 16.16
N GLY A 91 2.45 1.69 16.19
CA GLY A 91 3.40 0.85 16.92
C GLY A 91 3.89 -0.39 16.19
N TYR A 92 3.56 -0.57 14.90
CA TYR A 92 4.04 -1.70 14.10
C TYR A 92 4.45 -1.30 12.68
N ASN A 93 5.33 -2.09 12.08
CA ASN A 93 5.79 -1.95 10.70
C ASN A 93 5.99 -3.33 10.08
N ILE A 94 5.13 -3.69 9.12
CA ILE A 94 5.17 -4.97 8.41
C ILE A 94 5.84 -4.74 7.07
N ASN A 95 6.81 -5.59 6.71
CA ASN A 95 7.40 -5.65 5.38
C ASN A 95 7.15 -7.04 4.79
N TRP A 96 6.81 -7.11 3.51
CA TRP A 96 6.53 -8.37 2.81
C TRP A 96 6.79 -8.25 1.30
N PRO A 97 7.44 -9.27 0.71
CA PRO A 97 8.68 -9.83 1.26
C PRO A 97 9.68 -8.70 1.57
#